data_AF-A0A232LRT5-F1
#
_entry.id   AF-A0A232LRT5-F1
#
_cell.length_a   1.000
_cell.length_b   1.000
_cell.length_c   1.000
_cell.angle_alpha   90.00
_cell.angle_beta   90.00
_cell.angle_gamma   90.00
#
_symmetry.space_group_name_H-M   'P 1'
#
loop_
_entity.id
_entity.type
_entity.pdbx_description
1 polymer ?
#
loop_
_entity_poly.entity_id
_entity_poly.type
_entity_poly.pdbx_seq_one_letter_code
_entity_poly.pdbx_strand_id
1 'polypeptide(L)'
;MSRGPRRSRIVFHTLILVIFFSWIYLQRHTLLYTEDVNDAKDAKDRTPIPDQSGEDHSGEIQSGEDQSGEDQSGKDQFWDAMPAYESERHVQFWQQFQPLLIEYKPDCDSPILTKGSGAGEWRINGSTVSQPRPFFVHANFPKFNPATVFTEQAVNPAFEEDGETYTRAWTIPNETIQALGPDLEKHFWTEIMWTACELENKFHTWTDTRDICGGVRRYWKAIFGPDGDPSV
;
A
#
# COMPACT_ATOMS: atom_id res chain seq x y z
N MET A 1 -2.75 10.24 -75.43
CA MET A 1 -3.30 9.77 -74.14
C MET A 1 -2.47 10.36 -73.00
N SER A 2 -3.00 11.37 -72.32
CA SER A 2 -2.32 12.11 -71.24
C SER A 2 -2.32 11.30 -69.94
N ARG A 3 -1.13 11.02 -69.38
CA ARG A 3 -0.97 10.39 -68.06
C ARG A 3 -1.24 11.44 -66.97
N GLY A 4 -2.47 11.45 -66.44
CA GLY A 4 -2.87 12.30 -65.32
C GLY A 4 -2.12 11.99 -64.00
N PRO A 5 -2.08 12.94 -63.05
CA PRO A 5 -1.05 13.01 -62.02
C PRO A 5 -1.35 12.05 -60.86
N ARG A 6 -0.72 10.86 -60.86
CA ARG A 6 -0.81 9.84 -59.80
C ARG A 6 -0.39 10.33 -58.41
N ARG A 7 0.42 11.39 -58.31
CA ARG A 7 0.88 11.95 -57.03
C ARG A 7 -0.22 12.62 -56.20
N SER A 8 -1.22 13.21 -56.85
CA SER A 8 -2.32 13.91 -56.14
C SER A 8 -3.25 12.95 -55.39
N ARG A 9 -3.43 11.73 -55.90
CA ARG A 9 -4.28 10.71 -55.27
C ARG A 9 -3.68 10.15 -53.97
N ILE A 10 -2.36 9.99 -53.91
CA ILE A 10 -1.68 9.46 -52.72
C ILE A 10 -1.79 10.45 -51.56
N VAL A 11 -1.52 11.74 -51.82
CA VAL A 11 -1.62 12.80 -50.81
C VAL A 11 -3.03 12.90 -50.24
N PHE A 12 -4.05 12.77 -51.11
CA PHE A 12 -5.45 12.81 -50.69
C PHE A 12 -5.81 11.62 -49.78
N HIS A 13 -5.37 10.39 -50.12
CA HIS A 13 -5.63 9.23 -49.28
C HIS A 13 -4.89 9.29 -47.94
N THR A 14 -3.65 9.77 -47.90
CA THR A 14 -2.92 9.92 -46.62
C THR A 14 -3.59 10.95 -45.71
N LEU A 15 -4.14 12.03 -46.27
CA LEU A 15 -4.79 13.09 -45.48
C LEU A 15 -6.12 12.61 -44.89
N ILE A 16 -6.89 11.81 -45.64
CA ILE A 16 -8.10 11.16 -45.13
C ILE A 16 -7.79 10.20 -43.99
N LEU A 17 -6.72 9.40 -44.11
CA LEU A 17 -6.34 8.47 -43.04
C LEU A 17 -5.92 9.21 -41.78
N VAL A 18 -5.13 10.27 -41.89
CA VAL A 18 -4.72 11.08 -40.71
C VAL A 18 -5.94 11.70 -40.03
N ILE A 19 -6.89 12.24 -40.78
CA ILE A 19 -8.13 12.80 -40.20
C ILE A 19 -8.94 11.70 -39.51
N PHE A 20 -9.09 10.54 -40.14
CA PHE A 20 -9.86 9.42 -39.60
C PHE A 20 -9.25 8.86 -38.31
N PHE A 21 -7.93 8.66 -38.27
CA PHE A 21 -7.24 8.17 -37.07
C PHE A 21 -7.20 9.23 -35.96
N SER A 22 -7.05 10.51 -36.27
CA SER A 22 -7.19 11.59 -35.29
C SER A 22 -8.60 11.66 -34.70
N TRP A 23 -9.64 11.44 -35.51
CA TRP A 23 -11.03 11.39 -35.03
C TRP A 23 -11.28 10.18 -34.11
N ILE A 24 -10.77 9.00 -34.48
CA ILE A 24 -10.83 7.81 -33.61
C ILE A 24 -10.07 8.03 -32.30
N TYR A 25 -8.88 8.63 -32.37
CA TYR A 25 -8.09 8.96 -31.19
C TYR A 25 -8.83 9.92 -30.25
N LEU A 26 -9.43 10.97 -30.80
CA LEU A 26 -10.21 11.94 -30.03
C LEU A 26 -11.44 11.29 -29.39
N GLN A 27 -12.16 10.45 -30.14
CA GLN A 27 -13.36 9.78 -29.64
C GLN A 27 -13.04 8.77 -28.52
N ARG A 28 -11.91 8.06 -28.61
CA ARG A 28 -11.45 7.18 -27.53
C ARG A 28 -11.04 7.96 -26.28
N HIS A 29 -10.37 9.10 -26.46
CA HIS A 29 -9.91 9.92 -25.34
C HIS A 29 -11.07 10.64 -24.63
N THR A 30 -12.13 11.02 -25.36
CA THR A 30 -13.34 11.60 -24.76
C THR A 30 -14.11 10.57 -23.92
N LEU A 31 -14.18 9.29 -24.35
CA LEU A 31 -14.87 8.25 -23.60
C LEU A 31 -14.20 7.94 -22.26
N LEU A 32 -12.87 7.87 -22.22
CA LEU A 32 -12.11 7.68 -20.97
C LEU A 32 -12.32 8.83 -19.99
N TYR A 33 -12.38 10.07 -20.49
CA TYR A 33 -12.59 11.24 -19.63
C TYR A 33 -14.02 11.31 -19.05
N THR A 34 -15.01 10.70 -19.72
CA THR A 34 -16.38 10.66 -19.22
C THR A 34 -16.63 9.59 -18.16
N GLU A 35 -15.83 8.50 -18.11
CA GLU A 35 -15.91 7.51 -17.03
C GLU A 35 -15.42 8.12 -15.70
N ASP A 36 -14.24 8.75 -15.68
CA ASP A 36 -13.67 9.35 -14.46
C ASP A 36 -14.57 10.43 -13.82
N VAL A 37 -15.28 11.22 -14.64
CA VAL A 37 -16.16 12.29 -14.16
C VAL A 37 -17.48 11.76 -13.58
N ASN A 38 -17.93 10.59 -14.01
CA ASN A 38 -19.15 9.97 -13.49
C ASN A 38 -18.86 9.22 -12.18
N ASP A 39 -17.73 8.53 -12.07
CA ASP A 39 -17.29 7.88 -10.83
C ASP A 39 -17.02 8.89 -9.70
N ALA A 40 -16.47 10.07 -10.04
CA ALA A 40 -16.26 11.16 -9.08
C ALA A 40 -17.57 11.83 -8.59
N LYS A 41 -18.68 11.70 -9.36
CA LYS A 41 -19.99 12.23 -8.95
C LYS A 41 -20.75 11.27 -8.04
N ASP A 42 -20.64 9.96 -8.27
CA ASP A 42 -21.29 8.94 -7.44
C ASP A 42 -20.68 8.82 -6.04
N ALA A 43 -19.40 9.19 -5.87
CA ALA A 43 -18.77 9.26 -4.55
C ALA A 43 -19.28 10.42 -3.66
N LYS A 44 -19.86 11.47 -4.26
CA LYS A 44 -20.24 12.70 -3.56
C LYS A 44 -21.67 12.69 -2.99
N ASP A 45 -22.48 11.71 -3.37
CA ASP A 45 -23.89 11.59 -2.95
C ASP A 45 -24.11 10.57 -1.82
N ARG A 46 -23.04 10.01 -1.23
CA ARG A 46 -23.16 9.22 0.01
C ARG A 46 -23.39 10.15 1.20
N THR A 47 -24.60 10.11 1.73
CA THR A 47 -25.04 10.83 2.94
C THR A 47 -24.13 10.55 4.14
N PRO A 48 -23.87 11.54 5.03
CA PRO A 48 -23.09 11.34 6.25
C PRO A 48 -23.77 10.38 7.23
N ILE A 49 -22.99 9.46 7.79
CA ILE A 49 -23.40 8.59 8.90
C ILE A 49 -23.59 9.46 10.16
N PRO A 50 -24.71 9.37 10.88
CA PRO A 50 -24.92 10.18 12.08
C PRO A 50 -24.05 9.68 13.24
N ASP A 51 -23.43 10.64 13.92
CA ASP A 51 -22.68 10.51 15.17
C ASP A 51 -23.62 10.07 16.31
N GLN A 52 -23.41 8.88 16.85
CA GLN A 52 -24.06 8.41 18.08
C GLN A 52 -23.07 8.51 19.24
N SER A 53 -23.03 9.70 19.84
CA SER A 53 -22.50 9.91 21.18
C SER A 53 -23.63 9.75 22.21
N GLY A 54 -23.48 8.74 23.06
CA GLY A 54 -24.10 8.65 24.39
C GLY A 54 -25.43 7.91 24.47
N GLU A 55 -25.39 6.66 24.92
CA GLU A 55 -26.47 6.09 25.73
C GLU A 55 -25.90 5.03 26.71
N ASP A 56 -26.10 5.30 27.99
CA ASP A 56 -25.75 4.48 29.15
C ASP A 56 -26.82 3.41 29.35
N HIS A 57 -26.48 2.13 29.17
CA HIS A 57 -27.30 1.02 29.66
C HIS A 57 -26.46 -0.10 30.25
N SER A 58 -26.67 -0.27 31.55
CA SER A 58 -26.33 -1.43 32.36
C SER A 58 -27.23 -2.60 31.93
N GLY A 59 -26.63 -3.69 31.45
CA GLY A 59 -27.36 -4.89 31.03
C GLY A 59 -26.44 -6.08 30.75
N GLU A 60 -26.45 -7.05 31.66
CA GLU A 60 -26.35 -8.51 31.50
C GLU A 60 -25.60 -9.07 30.27
N ILE A 61 -24.45 -9.72 30.52
CA ILE A 61 -23.71 -10.49 29.51
C ILE A 61 -24.45 -11.81 29.23
N GLN A 62 -25.12 -11.89 28.08
CA GLN A 62 -25.46 -13.15 27.43
C GLN A 62 -24.54 -13.35 26.22
N SER A 63 -23.98 -14.56 26.10
CA SER A 63 -23.12 -14.98 25.01
C SER A 63 -23.89 -14.97 23.68
N GLY A 64 -23.60 -13.99 22.83
CA GLY A 64 -23.98 -13.98 21.43
C GLY A 64 -22.76 -14.29 20.56
N GLU A 65 -22.89 -15.31 19.70
CA GLU A 65 -21.98 -15.52 18.57
C GLU A 65 -22.15 -14.36 17.59
N ASP A 66 -21.19 -13.43 17.56
CA ASP A 66 -21.14 -12.40 16.52
C ASP A 66 -20.62 -13.01 15.22
N GLN A 67 -21.56 -13.41 14.37
CA GLN A 67 -21.33 -13.55 12.93
C GLN A 67 -21.24 -12.15 12.31
N SER A 68 -20.04 -11.56 12.28
CA SER A 68 -19.78 -10.44 11.38
C SER A 68 -19.61 -11.00 9.96
N GLY A 69 -20.59 -10.70 9.10
CA GLY A 69 -20.50 -10.98 7.68
C GLY A 69 -19.35 -10.17 7.07
N GLU A 70 -18.23 -10.84 6.81
CA GLU A 70 -17.21 -10.31 5.90
C GLU A 70 -17.83 -10.23 4.50
N ASP A 71 -17.77 -9.04 3.91
CA ASP A 71 -18.04 -8.84 2.49
C ASP A 71 -17.03 -9.66 1.66
N GLN A 72 -17.50 -10.78 1.11
CA GLN A 72 -16.69 -11.73 0.34
C GLN A 72 -16.43 -11.25 -1.10
N SER A 73 -17.13 -10.20 -1.58
CA SER A 73 -17.14 -9.83 -3.00
C SER A 73 -15.78 -9.40 -3.57
N GLY A 74 -14.81 -9.02 -2.72
CA GLY A 74 -13.47 -8.64 -3.16
C GLY A 74 -12.40 -9.72 -3.01
N LYS A 75 -12.64 -10.76 -2.20
CA LYS A 75 -11.67 -11.85 -1.99
C LYS A 75 -11.70 -12.84 -3.17
N ASP A 76 -12.88 -13.05 -3.74
CA ASP A 76 -13.12 -14.05 -4.79
C ASP A 76 -12.35 -13.71 -6.09
N GLN A 77 -12.33 -12.43 -6.47
CA GLN A 77 -11.62 -11.96 -7.68
C GLN A 77 -10.10 -12.14 -7.64
N PHE A 78 -9.49 -12.10 -6.45
CA PHE A 78 -8.04 -12.30 -6.31
C PHE A 78 -7.66 -13.78 -6.51
N TRP A 79 -8.45 -14.70 -5.96
CA TRP A 79 -8.21 -16.14 -6.10
C TRP A 79 -8.57 -16.66 -7.50
N ASP A 80 -9.56 -16.06 -8.16
CA ASP A 80 -9.98 -16.40 -9.52
C ASP A 80 -8.97 -15.99 -10.60
N ALA A 81 -8.11 -15.00 -10.32
CA ALA A 81 -7.06 -14.54 -11.23
C ALA A 81 -5.75 -15.34 -11.09
N MET A 82 -5.63 -16.21 -10.09
CA MET A 82 -4.43 -16.99 -9.84
C MET A 82 -4.42 -18.25 -10.71
N PRO A 83 -3.30 -18.60 -11.38
CA PRO A 83 -3.22 -19.85 -12.13
C PRO A 83 -3.53 -21.03 -11.21
N ALA A 84 -4.43 -21.93 -11.62
CA ALA A 84 -4.88 -23.07 -10.81
C ALA A 84 -3.74 -23.93 -10.23
N TYR A 85 -2.58 -23.94 -10.89
CA TYR A 85 -1.39 -24.65 -10.41
C TYR A 85 -0.80 -24.06 -9.11
N GLU A 86 -0.96 -22.77 -8.89
CA GLU A 86 -0.36 -22.04 -7.76
C GLU A 86 -1.27 -22.15 -6.52
N SER A 87 -2.59 -22.19 -6.72
CA SER A 87 -3.55 -22.48 -5.65
C SER A 87 -3.46 -23.94 -5.17
N GLU A 88 -3.29 -24.90 -6.07
CA GLU A 88 -3.10 -26.31 -5.71
C GLU A 88 -1.86 -26.54 -4.83
N ARG A 89 -0.72 -25.92 -5.17
CA ARG A 89 0.50 -26.03 -4.34
C ARG A 89 0.33 -25.37 -2.97
N HIS A 90 -0.34 -24.23 -2.92
CA HIS A 90 -0.65 -23.55 -1.66
C HIS A 90 -1.54 -24.42 -0.76
N VAL A 91 -2.58 -25.03 -1.34
CA VAL A 91 -3.47 -25.96 -0.62
C VAL A 91 -2.71 -27.19 -0.13
N GLN A 92 -1.89 -27.82 -0.98
CA GLN A 92 -1.08 -28.98 -0.60
C GLN A 92 -0.09 -28.66 0.52
N PHE A 93 0.56 -27.49 0.46
CA PHE A 93 1.44 -27.02 1.52
C PHE A 93 0.69 -26.95 2.86
N TRP A 94 -0.46 -26.28 2.90
CA TRP A 94 -1.23 -26.13 4.13
C TRP A 94 -1.78 -27.45 4.67
N GLN A 95 -2.23 -28.35 3.79
CA GLN A 95 -2.66 -29.70 4.19
C GLN A 95 -1.55 -30.49 4.88
N GLN A 96 -0.30 -30.31 4.47
CA GLN A 96 0.86 -30.96 5.10
C GLN A 96 1.35 -30.23 6.35
N PHE A 97 1.30 -28.90 6.35
CA PHE A 97 1.90 -28.07 7.39
C PHE A 97 0.99 -27.87 8.61
N GLN A 98 -0.32 -27.76 8.41
CA GLN A 98 -1.28 -27.53 9.50
C GLN A 98 -1.24 -28.62 10.58
N PRO A 99 -1.16 -29.93 10.27
CA PRO A 99 -1.01 -30.96 11.30
C PRO A 99 0.26 -30.77 12.14
N LEU A 100 1.36 -30.31 11.54
CA LEU A 100 2.62 -30.05 12.26
C LEU A 100 2.47 -28.86 13.21
N LEU A 101 1.75 -27.80 12.82
CA LEU A 101 1.46 -26.67 13.72
C LEU A 101 0.60 -27.09 14.92
N ILE A 102 -0.31 -28.05 14.71
CA ILE A 102 -1.15 -28.60 15.78
C ILE A 102 -0.32 -29.50 16.70
N GLU A 103 0.51 -30.37 16.14
CA GLU A 103 1.38 -31.29 16.89
C GLU A 103 2.43 -30.54 17.71
N TYR A 104 3.07 -29.54 17.11
CA TYR A 104 4.12 -28.74 17.73
C TYR A 104 3.61 -27.38 18.23
N LYS A 105 2.32 -27.28 18.55
CA LYS A 105 1.78 -26.06 19.17
C LYS A 105 2.61 -25.73 20.42
N PRO A 106 2.91 -24.45 20.69
CA PRO A 106 3.58 -24.08 21.93
C PRO A 106 2.74 -24.57 23.13
N ASP A 107 3.32 -25.43 23.96
CA ASP A 107 2.68 -25.95 25.19
C ASP A 107 3.16 -25.17 26.42
N CYS A 108 3.59 -23.93 26.23
CA CYS A 108 3.94 -23.05 27.34
C CYS A 108 2.69 -22.35 27.87
N ASP A 109 2.64 -22.19 29.20
CA ASP A 109 1.67 -21.30 29.82
C ASP A 109 1.77 -19.91 29.20
N SER A 110 0.61 -19.27 29.01
CA SER A 110 0.60 -17.87 28.57
C SER A 110 1.47 -17.05 29.51
N PRO A 111 2.33 -16.15 28.97
CA PRO A 111 3.25 -15.39 29.80
C PRO A 111 2.48 -14.63 30.89
N ILE A 112 2.82 -14.93 32.15
CA ILE A 112 2.26 -14.23 33.30
C ILE A 112 2.76 -12.79 33.23
N LEU A 113 1.83 -11.83 33.26
CA LEU A 113 2.14 -10.39 33.32
C LEU A 113 2.85 -10.09 34.65
N THR A 114 4.18 -10.25 34.69
CA THR A 114 5.00 -9.85 35.82
C THR A 114 5.11 -8.33 35.85
N LYS A 115 5.26 -7.76 37.06
CA LYS A 115 5.11 -6.34 37.44
C LYS A 115 5.78 -5.26 36.55
N GLY A 116 6.58 -5.61 35.55
CA GLY A 116 7.19 -4.68 34.60
C GLY A 116 6.30 -4.24 33.43
N SER A 117 5.26 -5.00 33.06
CA SER A 117 4.34 -4.64 31.96
C SER A 117 3.05 -3.98 32.43
N GLY A 118 2.99 -3.57 33.70
CA GLY A 118 1.87 -2.81 34.27
C GLY A 118 1.48 -3.24 35.68
N ALA A 119 2.43 -3.44 36.60
CA ALA A 119 2.19 -3.64 38.04
C ALA A 119 1.13 -4.69 38.47
N GLY A 120 0.65 -5.57 37.59
CA GLY A 120 -0.48 -6.47 37.85
C GLY A 120 -1.86 -5.81 37.70
N GLU A 121 -1.92 -4.62 37.10
CA GLU A 121 -3.13 -3.86 36.83
C GLU A 121 -3.54 -3.98 35.35
N TRP A 122 -4.84 -4.14 35.12
CA TRP A 122 -5.41 -4.10 33.78
C TRP A 122 -5.41 -2.67 33.24
N ARG A 123 -4.95 -2.49 32.01
CA ARG A 123 -5.07 -1.20 31.30
C ARG A 123 -6.50 -1.05 30.80
N ILE A 124 -7.30 -0.33 31.57
CA ILE A 124 -8.64 0.12 31.18
C ILE A 124 -8.60 1.62 30.85
N ASN A 125 -9.60 2.11 30.12
CA ASN A 125 -9.67 3.55 29.80
C ASN A 125 -9.65 4.38 31.10
N GLY A 126 -8.71 5.33 31.20
CA GLY A 126 -8.45 6.11 32.42
C GLY A 126 -7.39 5.54 33.37
N SER A 127 -6.76 4.40 33.07
CA SER A 127 -5.65 3.85 33.89
C SER A 127 -4.41 4.75 33.85
N THR A 128 -3.69 4.85 34.96
CA THR A 128 -2.43 5.63 35.10
C THR A 128 -1.17 4.80 34.79
N VAL A 129 -1.36 3.53 34.42
CA VAL A 129 -0.29 2.60 34.08
C VAL A 129 0.39 3.04 32.79
N SER A 130 1.72 3.05 32.75
CA SER A 130 2.48 3.46 31.57
C SER A 130 2.13 2.62 30.34
N GLN A 131 2.11 3.27 29.17
CA GLN A 131 1.89 2.59 27.90
C GLN A 131 3.02 1.58 27.64
N PRO A 132 2.70 0.38 27.11
CA PRO A 132 3.72 -0.58 26.74
C PRO A 132 4.58 0.00 25.61
N ARG A 133 5.87 -0.30 25.64
CA ARG A 133 6.73 0.06 24.51
C ARG A 133 6.36 -0.80 23.31
N PRO A 134 6.21 -0.22 22.10
CA PRO A 134 6.04 -0.99 20.89
C PRO A 134 7.17 -2.00 20.72
N PHE A 135 6.83 -3.22 20.27
CA PHE A 135 7.81 -4.29 20.04
C PHE A 135 8.10 -4.50 18.55
N PHE A 136 7.08 -4.42 17.70
CA PHE A 136 7.22 -4.51 16.25
C PHE A 136 6.26 -3.54 15.56
N VAL A 137 6.60 -3.12 14.34
CA VAL A 137 5.75 -2.35 13.44
C VAL A 137 5.52 -3.16 12.19
N HIS A 138 4.26 -3.46 11.88
CA HIS A 138 3.90 -4.05 10.60
C HIS A 138 3.59 -2.93 9.60
N ALA A 139 4.51 -2.64 8.69
CA ALA A 139 4.24 -1.77 7.56
C ALA A 139 3.61 -2.58 6.42
N ASN A 140 2.30 -2.42 6.18
CA ASN A 140 1.62 -3.09 5.07
C ASN A 140 1.96 -2.41 3.72
N PHE A 141 2.06 -1.08 3.73
CA PHE A 141 2.40 -0.27 2.58
C PHE A 141 3.35 0.88 2.94
N PRO A 142 4.20 1.29 1.98
CA PRO A 142 4.49 0.60 0.73
C PRO A 142 5.29 -0.70 0.93
N LYS A 143 5.25 -1.61 -0.05
CA LYS A 143 6.16 -2.77 -0.06
C LYS A 143 7.51 -2.27 -0.57
N PHE A 144 8.37 -1.87 0.36
CA PHE A 144 9.60 -1.09 0.13
C PHE A 144 10.71 -1.87 -0.59
N ASN A 145 10.50 -2.21 -1.85
CA ASN A 145 11.57 -2.60 -2.77
C ASN A 145 12.12 -1.32 -3.44
N PRO A 146 13.35 -0.87 -3.15
CA PRO A 146 13.85 0.39 -3.69
C PRO A 146 13.90 0.43 -5.23
N ALA A 147 13.97 -0.74 -5.88
CA ALA A 147 13.96 -0.83 -7.34
C ALA A 147 12.59 -0.47 -7.96
N THR A 148 11.50 -0.65 -7.22
CA THR A 148 10.15 -0.42 -7.76
C THR A 148 9.36 0.65 -7.01
N VAL A 149 9.73 0.98 -5.76
CA VAL A 149 8.92 1.85 -4.89
C VAL A 149 8.60 3.21 -5.51
N PHE A 150 9.44 3.75 -6.41
CA PHE A 150 9.23 5.04 -7.08
C PHE A 150 8.64 4.94 -8.50
N THR A 151 8.28 3.74 -8.94
CA THR A 151 7.58 3.52 -10.20
C THR A 151 6.08 3.52 -9.97
N GLU A 152 5.28 3.78 -11.00
CA GLU A 152 3.82 3.72 -10.89
C GLU A 152 3.38 2.27 -10.60
N GLN A 153 2.88 2.04 -9.39
CA GLN A 153 2.33 0.75 -8.96
C GLN A 153 1.31 0.97 -7.83
N ALA A 154 0.68 -0.11 -7.38
CA ALA A 154 -0.27 -0.06 -6.26
C ALA A 154 0.38 0.37 -4.93
N VAL A 155 1.72 0.39 -4.85
CA VAL A 155 2.51 0.67 -3.63
C VAL A 155 3.56 1.76 -3.90
N ASN A 156 3.26 3.01 -3.53
CA ASN A 156 4.18 4.15 -3.72
C ASN A 156 4.53 4.76 -2.36
N PRO A 157 5.54 5.64 -2.27
CA PRO A 157 5.82 6.37 -1.05
C PRO A 157 4.62 7.23 -0.65
N ALA A 158 4.60 7.70 0.59
CA ALA A 158 3.53 8.58 1.04
C ALA A 158 3.61 9.93 0.30
N PHE A 159 2.47 10.38 -0.19
CA PHE A 159 2.27 11.68 -0.83
C PHE A 159 1.28 12.53 -0.04
N GLU A 160 1.41 13.84 -0.17
CA GLU A 160 0.36 14.80 0.21
C GLU A 160 -0.87 14.64 -0.69
N GLU A 161 -1.94 15.39 -0.39
CA GLU A 161 -3.20 15.39 -1.17
C GLU A 161 -3.01 15.77 -2.64
N ASP A 162 -1.91 16.43 -2.99
CA ASP A 162 -1.57 16.81 -4.36
C ASP A 162 -1.09 15.63 -5.21
N GLY A 163 -0.71 14.50 -4.59
CA GLY A 163 -0.15 13.33 -5.27
C GLY A 163 1.23 13.56 -5.89
N GLU A 164 1.85 14.72 -5.69
CA GLU A 164 3.13 15.11 -6.27
C GLU A 164 4.22 15.33 -5.20
N THR A 165 3.83 15.83 -4.04
CA THR A 165 4.74 16.14 -2.93
C THR A 165 4.84 14.96 -1.99
N TYR A 166 6.07 14.50 -1.71
CA TYR A 166 6.29 13.45 -0.72
C TYR A 166 5.97 13.95 0.69
N THR A 167 5.37 13.07 1.49
CA THR A 167 5.14 13.31 2.92
C THR A 167 5.64 12.16 3.78
N ARG A 168 5.66 12.37 5.10
CA ARG A 168 6.02 11.33 6.06
C ARG A 168 4.91 10.27 6.10
N ALA A 169 5.27 9.00 6.15
CA ALA A 169 4.29 7.92 6.22
C ALA A 169 3.54 7.90 7.56
N TRP A 170 4.17 8.36 8.63
CA TRP A 170 3.59 8.40 9.97
C TRP A 170 3.57 9.84 10.48
N THR A 171 2.39 10.47 10.43
CA THR A 171 2.21 11.88 10.84
C THR A 171 1.41 12.03 12.13
N ILE A 172 0.52 11.09 12.45
CA ILE A 172 -0.34 11.14 13.64
C ILE A 172 -0.75 9.72 14.10
N PRO A 173 -0.98 9.52 15.42
CA PRO A 173 -0.78 10.47 16.52
C PRO A 173 0.70 10.62 16.90
N ASN A 174 1.13 11.85 17.21
CA ASN A 174 2.53 12.17 17.50
C ASN A 174 3.06 11.41 18.73
N GLU A 175 2.22 11.21 19.75
CA GLU A 175 2.56 10.43 20.94
C GLU A 175 2.85 8.96 20.61
N THR A 176 2.15 8.40 19.62
CA THR A 176 2.38 7.02 19.17
C THR A 176 3.71 6.92 18.44
N ILE A 177 4.01 7.90 17.58
CA ILE A 177 5.28 7.96 16.84
C ILE A 177 6.46 8.13 17.81
N GLN A 178 6.32 8.97 18.83
CA GLN A 178 7.36 9.14 19.86
C GLN A 178 7.58 7.88 20.70
N ALA A 179 6.51 7.11 20.97
CA ALA A 179 6.62 5.86 21.72
C ALA A 179 7.45 4.78 20.99
N LEU A 180 7.54 4.86 19.66
CA LEU A 180 8.39 3.98 18.83
C LEU A 180 9.88 4.26 18.99
N GLY A 181 10.24 5.39 19.61
CA GLY A 181 11.61 5.83 19.77
C GLY A 181 11.99 6.93 18.78
N PRO A 182 13.28 7.33 18.76
CA PRO A 182 13.73 8.45 17.95
C PRO A 182 13.62 8.12 16.45
N ASP A 183 12.74 8.86 15.78
CA ASP A 183 12.53 8.92 14.33
C ASP A 183 12.68 7.55 13.61
N LEU A 184 11.80 6.61 13.97
CA LEU A 184 11.82 5.24 13.43
C LEU A 184 11.76 5.23 11.89
N GLU A 185 10.98 6.11 11.29
CA GLU A 185 10.86 6.20 9.83
C GLU A 185 12.20 6.62 9.18
N LYS A 186 12.95 7.55 9.81
CA LYS A 186 14.29 7.90 9.33
C LYS A 186 15.23 6.72 9.39
N HIS A 187 15.27 5.96 10.50
CA HIS A 187 16.09 4.74 10.58
C HIS A 187 15.68 3.70 9.53
N PHE A 188 14.37 3.53 9.35
CA PHE A 188 13.85 2.62 8.34
C PHE A 188 14.34 3.01 6.92
N TRP A 189 14.22 4.28 6.55
CA TRP A 189 14.72 4.75 5.26
C TRP A 189 16.24 4.73 5.14
N THR A 190 16.99 4.76 6.25
CA THR A 190 18.45 4.57 6.24
C THR A 190 18.80 3.17 5.74
N GLU A 191 18.08 2.15 6.22
CA GLU A 191 18.27 0.77 5.74
C GLU A 191 17.90 0.64 4.26
N ILE A 192 16.84 1.32 3.82
CA ILE A 192 16.46 1.37 2.39
C ILE A 192 17.54 2.08 1.56
N MET A 193 18.11 3.18 2.05
CA MET A 193 19.22 3.89 1.40
C MET A 193 20.43 2.97 1.23
N TRP A 194 20.85 2.30 2.30
CA TRP A 194 21.95 1.36 2.27
C TRP A 194 21.67 0.24 1.26
N THR A 195 20.48 -0.37 1.33
CA THR A 195 20.07 -1.45 0.43
C THR A 195 20.11 -1.00 -1.02
N ALA A 196 19.55 0.18 -1.32
CA ALA A 196 19.54 0.74 -2.66
C ALA A 196 20.96 1.02 -3.18
N CYS A 197 21.81 1.64 -2.38
CA CYS A 197 23.13 2.10 -2.83
C CYS A 197 24.20 1.00 -2.84
N GLU A 198 24.20 0.11 -1.85
CA GLU A 198 25.20 -0.96 -1.75
C GLU A 198 24.85 -2.17 -2.61
N LEU A 199 23.57 -2.39 -2.89
CA LEU A 199 23.09 -3.60 -3.56
C LEU A 199 22.50 -3.35 -4.96
N GLU A 200 22.49 -2.11 -5.46
CA GLU A 200 21.91 -1.71 -6.76
C GLU A 200 22.24 -2.71 -7.89
N ASN A 201 23.52 -3.07 -8.00
CA ASN A 201 24.05 -3.90 -9.07
C ASN A 201 24.29 -5.36 -8.64
N LYS A 202 23.77 -5.77 -7.48
CA LYS A 202 24.02 -7.10 -6.89
C LYS A 202 22.83 -8.04 -7.04
N PHE A 203 21.62 -7.52 -7.18
CA PHE A 203 20.42 -8.34 -7.37
C PHE A 203 20.15 -8.62 -8.84
N HIS A 204 19.93 -9.89 -9.18
CA HIS A 204 19.56 -10.28 -10.54
C HIS A 204 18.22 -9.66 -10.98
N THR A 205 17.28 -9.49 -10.05
CA THR A 205 15.98 -8.87 -10.32
C THR A 205 16.06 -7.36 -10.60
N TRP A 206 17.21 -6.73 -10.40
CA TRP A 206 17.43 -5.30 -10.59
C TRP A 206 18.29 -4.97 -11.80
N THR A 207 18.70 -5.96 -12.61
CA THR A 207 19.65 -5.75 -13.72
C THR A 207 19.18 -4.76 -14.78
N ASP A 208 17.86 -4.65 -14.97
CA ASP A 208 17.25 -3.74 -15.94
C ASP A 208 16.83 -2.40 -15.33
N THR A 209 16.94 -2.26 -14.01
CA THR A 209 16.61 -1.05 -13.27
C THR A 209 17.89 -0.28 -12.99
N ARG A 210 17.89 1.03 -13.25
CA ARG A 210 19.04 1.91 -13.01
C ARG A 210 18.63 3.07 -12.12
N ASP A 211 19.63 3.69 -11.50
CA ASP A 211 19.46 4.88 -10.65
C ASP A 211 18.56 4.60 -9.43
N ILE A 212 18.62 3.37 -8.90
CA ILE A 212 17.85 2.95 -7.71
C ILE A 212 18.29 3.80 -6.50
N CYS A 213 19.60 3.86 -6.28
CA CYS A 213 20.19 4.67 -5.22
C CYS A 213 19.87 6.16 -5.41
N GLY A 214 19.89 6.68 -6.64
CA GLY A 214 19.54 8.06 -6.93
C GLY A 214 18.08 8.38 -6.60
N GLY A 215 17.16 7.44 -6.90
CA GLY A 215 15.75 7.53 -6.51
C GLY A 215 15.56 7.68 -5.01
N VAL A 216 16.19 6.80 -4.22
CA VAL A 216 16.11 6.87 -2.75
C VAL A 216 16.75 8.16 -2.22
N ARG A 217 17.88 8.63 -2.76
CA ARG A 217 18.49 9.91 -2.37
C ARG A 217 17.59 11.11 -2.63
N ARG A 218 16.82 11.11 -3.73
CA ARG A 218 15.88 12.20 -4.03
C ARG A 218 14.75 12.22 -3.01
N TYR A 219 14.14 11.06 -2.74
CA TYR A 219 13.11 10.95 -1.70
C TYR A 219 13.65 11.38 -0.34
N TRP A 220 14.82 10.88 0.05
CA TRP A 220 15.46 11.22 1.31
C TRP A 220 15.63 12.72 1.50
N LYS A 221 16.16 13.40 0.48
CA LYS A 221 16.36 14.87 0.51
C LYS A 221 15.04 15.62 0.61
N ALA A 222 13.99 15.14 -0.06
CA ALA A 222 12.66 15.76 0.01
C ALA A 222 12.05 15.65 1.41
N ILE A 223 12.23 14.51 2.08
CA ILE A 223 11.59 14.21 3.36
C ILE A 223 12.41 14.64 4.59
N PHE A 224 13.72 14.39 4.57
CA PHE A 224 14.59 14.60 5.74
C PHE A 224 15.57 15.76 5.57
N GLY A 225 15.62 16.38 4.38
CA GLY A 225 16.53 17.47 4.07
C GLY A 225 17.98 17.02 3.73
N PRO A 226 18.84 17.98 3.34
CA PRO A 226 20.20 17.70 2.86
C PRO A 226 21.17 17.24 3.97
N ASP A 227 21.02 17.74 5.20
CA ASP A 227 21.87 17.37 6.35
C ASP A 227 21.51 15.98 6.92
N GLY A 228 20.50 15.33 6.36
CA GLY A 228 20.06 14.02 6.79
C GLY A 228 20.79 12.87 6.11
N ASP A 229 21.55 13.06 5.02
CA ASP A 229 22.09 11.95 4.21
C ASP A 229 22.86 10.94 5.07
N PRO A 230 22.40 9.68 5.19
CA PRO A 230 23.02 8.70 6.07
C PRO A 230 24.34 8.13 5.51
N SER A 231 24.75 8.58 4.32
CA SER A 231 26.02 8.21 3.68
C SER A 231 27.20 9.12 4.03
N VAL A 232 27.03 10.08 4.95
CA VAL A 232 28.09 10.91 5.55
C VAL A 232 28.51 10.37 6.90
#